data_AF-A0A9E3PWH9-F1
#
_entry.id   AF-A0A9E3PWH9-F1
#
_cell.length_a   1.000
_cell.length_b   1.000
_cell.length_c   1.000
_cell.angle_alpha   90.00
_cell.angle_beta   90.00
_cell.angle_gamma   90.00
#
_symmetry.space_group_name_H-M   'P 1'
#
loop_
_entity.id
_entity.type
_entity.pdbx_description
1 polymer ?
#
loop_
_entity_poly.entity_id
_entity_poly.type
_entity_poly.pdbx_seq_one_letter_code
_entity_poly.pdbx_strand_id
1 'polypeptide(L)'
;MNMMSALSNGACEARIAALRSELGATLAARIVEAEAADFLWEARVKERYLGQHFDLCFPADDDEVELSRIAILSFLDGRWHAGTCLVDGEGSPVDLLWKDSFERREEAEAAYLRAA
;
A
#
# COMPACT_ATOMS: atom_id res chain seq x y z
N MET A 1 -5.96 -19.08 7.36
CA MET A 1 -4.57 -18.76 7.76
C MET A 1 -3.79 -18.57 6.45
N ASN A 2 -3.91 -17.38 5.83
CA ASN A 2 -3.33 -17.14 4.51
C ASN A 2 -1.85 -16.78 4.63
N MET A 3 -1.02 -17.70 4.14
CA MET A 3 0.42 -17.56 4.00
C MET A 3 0.72 -16.90 2.66
N MET A 4 0.42 -15.60 2.51
CA MET A 4 0.47 -14.91 1.21
C MET A 4 1.49 -13.76 1.09
N SER A 5 2.32 -13.48 2.10
CA SER A 5 3.09 -12.20 2.11
C SER A 5 4.61 -12.28 2.26
N ALA A 6 5.23 -13.44 2.49
CA ALA A 6 6.69 -13.48 2.69
C ALA A 6 7.49 -13.39 1.38
N LEU A 7 6.94 -13.87 0.26
CA LEU A 7 7.61 -13.87 -1.04
C LEU A 7 7.55 -12.50 -1.74
N SER A 8 6.44 -11.76 -1.59
CA SER A 8 6.29 -10.46 -2.26
C SER A 8 7.21 -9.38 -1.66
N ASN A 9 7.44 -9.40 -0.34
CA ASN A 9 8.34 -8.44 0.31
C ASN A 9 9.77 -8.48 -0.24
N GLY A 10 10.30 -9.68 -0.47
CA GLY A 10 11.63 -9.85 -1.07
C GLY A 10 11.69 -9.38 -2.52
N ALA A 11 10.60 -9.50 -3.26
CA ALA A 11 10.49 -9.01 -4.63
C ALA A 11 10.45 -7.46 -4.69
N CYS A 12 9.75 -6.81 -3.77
CA CYS A 12 9.76 -5.34 -3.67
C CYS A 12 11.13 -4.79 -3.30
N GLU A 13 11.81 -5.37 -2.31
CA GLU A 13 13.17 -4.96 -1.94
C GLU A 13 14.15 -5.10 -3.11
N ALA A 14 14.06 -6.19 -3.89
CA ALA A 14 14.86 -6.37 -5.09
C ALA A 14 14.58 -5.32 -6.16
N ARG A 15 13.30 -4.94 -6.36
CA ARG A 15 12.92 -3.85 -7.28
C ARG A 15 13.49 -2.50 -6.83
N ILE A 16 13.41 -2.18 -5.54
CA ILE A 16 14.02 -0.95 -5.00
C ILE A 16 15.54 -0.95 -5.18
N ALA A 17 16.20 -2.09 -4.91
CA ALA A 17 17.64 -2.23 -5.12
C ALA A 17 18.04 -2.03 -6.59
N ALA A 18 17.27 -2.59 -7.53
CA ALA A 18 17.47 -2.39 -8.96
C ALA A 18 17.32 -0.91 -9.36
N LEU A 19 16.25 -0.25 -8.93
CA LEU A 19 16.04 1.18 -9.15
C LEU A 19 17.22 2.02 -8.62
N ARG A 20 17.71 1.70 -7.42
CA ARG A 20 18.89 2.39 -6.85
C ARG A 20 20.15 2.17 -7.68
N SER A 21 20.36 0.96 -8.20
CA SER A 21 21.51 0.62 -9.03
C SER A 21 21.47 1.31 -10.39
N GLU A 22 20.30 1.46 -10.99
CA GLU A 22 20.15 2.00 -12.35
C GLU A 22 20.03 3.53 -12.37
N LEU A 23 19.32 4.11 -11.40
CA LEU A 23 18.89 5.51 -11.41
C LEU A 23 19.47 6.34 -10.26
N GLY A 24 20.17 5.69 -9.32
CA GLY A 24 20.68 6.31 -8.11
C GLY A 24 19.62 6.48 -7.01
N ALA A 25 20.08 6.70 -5.78
CA ALA A 25 19.23 6.70 -4.59
C ALA A 25 18.12 7.76 -4.61
N THR A 26 18.41 8.97 -5.10
CA THR A 26 17.45 10.08 -5.10
C THR A 26 16.29 9.84 -6.06
N LEU A 27 16.55 9.36 -7.27
CA LEU A 27 15.50 9.11 -8.25
C LEU A 27 14.70 7.86 -7.89
N ALA A 28 15.37 6.81 -7.40
CA ALA A 28 14.70 5.62 -6.88
C ALA A 28 13.71 5.97 -5.75
N ALA A 29 14.11 6.82 -4.78
CA ALA A 29 13.21 7.25 -3.71
C ALA A 29 11.98 8.01 -4.22
N ARG A 30 12.13 8.84 -5.27
CA ARG A 30 11.00 9.56 -5.88
C ARG A 30 10.05 8.63 -6.62
N ILE A 31 10.57 7.61 -7.30
CA ILE A 31 9.75 6.60 -7.97
C ILE A 31 8.96 5.81 -6.93
N VAL A 32 9.62 5.33 -5.87
CA VAL A 32 8.95 4.58 -4.78
C VAL A 32 7.87 5.43 -4.10
N GLU A 33 8.11 6.73 -3.92
CA GLU A 33 7.09 7.63 -3.36
C GLU A 33 5.92 7.87 -4.33
N ALA A 34 6.18 7.99 -5.64
CA ALA A 34 5.15 8.16 -6.66
C ALA A 34 4.30 6.89 -6.86
N GLU A 35 4.91 5.71 -6.71
CA GLU A 35 4.26 4.40 -6.83
C GLU A 35 3.99 3.78 -5.44
N ALA A 36 3.82 4.63 -4.41
CA ALA A 36 3.70 4.15 -3.04
C ALA A 36 2.53 3.18 -2.83
N ALA A 37 1.42 3.36 -3.56
CA ALA A 37 0.28 2.45 -3.51
C ALA A 37 0.69 1.01 -3.90
N ASP A 38 1.37 0.85 -5.03
CA ASP A 38 1.82 -0.44 -5.54
C ASP A 38 2.89 -1.07 -4.64
N PHE A 39 3.92 -0.30 -4.28
CA PHE A 39 5.01 -0.82 -3.46
C PHE A 39 4.54 -1.25 -2.06
N LEU A 40 3.69 -0.46 -1.42
CA LEU A 40 3.15 -0.78 -0.09
C LEU A 40 2.14 -1.91 -0.16
N TRP A 41 1.30 -1.97 -1.21
CA TRP A 41 0.39 -3.08 -1.42
C TRP A 41 1.15 -4.39 -1.56
N GLU A 42 2.16 -4.45 -2.42
CA GLU A 42 2.95 -5.66 -2.62
C GLU A 42 3.77 -6.05 -1.37
N ALA A 43 4.28 -5.07 -0.61
CA ALA A 43 5.02 -5.30 0.63
C ALA A 43 4.14 -5.51 1.88
N ARG A 44 2.81 -5.66 1.73
CA ARG A 44 1.90 -5.77 2.87
C ARG A 44 2.06 -7.11 3.59
N VAL A 45 2.14 -7.03 4.91
CA VAL A 45 2.16 -8.20 5.82
C VAL A 45 0.85 -8.39 6.58
N LYS A 46 0.00 -7.36 6.62
CA LYS A 46 -1.39 -7.43 7.11
C LYS A 46 -2.29 -6.55 6.26
N GLU A 47 -3.54 -6.96 6.14
CA GLU A 47 -4.61 -6.21 5.50
C GLU A 47 -5.91 -6.33 6.30
N ARG A 48 -6.74 -5.29 6.25
CA ARG A 48 -8.07 -5.26 6.87
C ARG A 48 -9.02 -4.44 6.01
N TYR A 49 -10.09 -5.09 5.57
CA TYR A 49 -11.19 -4.43 4.88
C TYR A 49 -11.92 -3.44 5.79
N LEU A 50 -12.12 -2.21 5.30
CA LEU A 50 -12.78 -1.11 6.01
C LEU A 50 -14.18 -0.78 5.45
N GLY A 51 -14.56 -1.40 4.34
CA GLY A 51 -15.82 -1.15 3.63
C GLY A 51 -15.60 -0.62 2.22
N GLN A 52 -16.69 -0.49 1.48
CA GLN A 52 -16.65 0.11 0.15
C GLN A 52 -16.35 1.62 0.25
N HIS A 53 -15.71 2.12 -0.79
CA HIS A 53 -15.56 3.52 -1.09
C HIS A 53 -16.68 3.91 -2.06
N PHE A 54 -17.54 4.82 -1.63
CA PHE A 54 -18.57 5.39 -2.48
C PHE A 54 -18.14 6.80 -2.82
N ASP A 55 -17.87 7.07 -4.10
CA ASP A 55 -17.60 8.44 -4.54
C ASP A 55 -18.92 9.23 -4.50
N LEU A 56 -18.93 10.35 -3.79
CA LEU A 56 -20.13 11.19 -3.62
C LEU A 56 -20.19 12.32 -4.68
N CYS A 57 -19.21 12.42 -5.58
CA CYS A 57 -18.99 13.63 -6.37
C CYS A 57 -19.54 13.62 -7.81
N PHE A 58 -20.02 12.52 -8.36
CA PHE A 58 -20.61 12.51 -9.71
C PHE A 58 -21.86 11.62 -9.79
N PRO A 59 -22.89 12.01 -10.56
CA PRO A 59 -24.07 11.17 -10.75
C PRO A 59 -23.63 9.86 -11.39
N ALA A 60 -24.11 8.76 -10.83
CA ALA A 60 -23.92 7.40 -11.29
C ALA A 60 -24.05 7.28 -12.82
N ASP A 61 -22.92 7.32 -13.52
CA ASP A 61 -22.79 6.59 -14.78
C ASP A 61 -22.64 5.11 -14.41
N ASP A 62 -23.20 4.20 -15.22
CA ASP A 62 -23.31 2.75 -15.00
C ASP A 62 -21.97 1.99 -14.77
N ASP A 63 -20.85 2.71 -14.74
CA ASP A 63 -19.49 2.21 -14.48
C ASP A 63 -18.98 2.67 -13.09
N GLU A 64 -19.83 2.66 -12.06
CA GLU A 64 -19.38 2.82 -10.67
C GLU A 64 -18.35 1.74 -10.34
N VAL A 65 -17.06 2.08 -10.40
CA VAL A 65 -15.99 1.17 -10.01
C VAL A 65 -16.13 0.92 -8.51
N GLU A 66 -16.55 -0.29 -8.15
CA GLU A 66 -16.65 -0.71 -6.76
C GLU A 66 -15.26 -0.78 -6.13
N LEU A 67 -14.85 0.31 -5.48
CA LEU A 67 -13.57 0.40 -4.80
C LEU A 67 -13.72 -0.04 -3.34
N SER A 68 -12.82 -0.92 -2.90
CA SER A 68 -12.67 -1.35 -1.52
C SER A 68 -11.66 -0.48 -0.79
N ARG A 69 -11.99 -0.02 0.42
CA ARG A 69 -11.01 0.58 1.34
C ARG A 69 -10.34 -0.52 2.15
N ILE A 70 -9.02 -0.63 2.02
CA ILE A 70 -8.25 -1.67 2.70
C ILE A 70 -7.11 -1.01 3.48
N ALA A 71 -7.16 -1.12 4.81
CA ALA A 71 -6.01 -0.79 5.65
C ALA A 71 -4.91 -1.82 5.40
N ILE A 72 -3.67 -1.37 5.29
CA ILE A 72 -2.49 -2.22 5.12
C ILE A 72 -1.43 -1.88 6.17
N LEU A 73 -0.67 -2.90 6.55
CA LEU A 73 0.59 -2.77 7.26
C LEU A 73 1.68 -3.42 6.41
N SER A 74 2.72 -2.66 6.08
CA SER A 74 3.78 -3.10 5.16
C SER A 74 5.16 -2.84 5.75
N PHE A 75 6.15 -3.62 5.31
CA PHE A 75 7.55 -3.38 5.66
C PHE A 75 8.37 -3.20 4.39
N LEU A 76 8.87 -2.00 4.16
CA LEU A 76 9.52 -1.62 2.91
C LEU A 76 10.71 -0.69 3.21
N ASP A 77 11.85 -1.00 2.60
CA ASP A 77 13.10 -0.23 2.71
C ASP A 77 13.52 -0.01 4.16
N GLY A 78 13.43 -1.07 4.96
CA GLY A 78 13.80 -1.06 6.37
C GLY A 78 12.83 -0.33 7.31
N ARG A 79 11.66 0.11 6.82
CA ARG A 79 10.67 0.88 7.59
C ARG A 79 9.30 0.20 7.59
N TRP A 80 8.58 0.38 8.69
CA TRP A 80 7.19 -0.03 8.81
C TRP A 80 6.28 1.07 8.29
N HIS A 81 5.23 0.69 7.56
CA HIS A 81 4.27 1.63 7.00
C HIS A 81 2.86 1.16 7.32
N ALA A 82 2.01 2.09 7.76
CA ALA A 82 0.57 1.88 7.87
C ALA A 82 -0.12 2.83 6.89
N GLY A 83 -1.16 2.36 6.22
CA GLY A 83 -1.91 3.18 5.28
C GLY A 83 -3.26 2.58 4.93
N THR A 84 -4.03 3.27 4.09
CA THR A 84 -5.27 2.76 3.52
C THR A 84 -5.26 2.92 2.01
N CYS A 85 -5.39 1.81 1.30
CA CYS A 85 -5.51 1.79 -0.15
C CYS A 85 -6.98 1.76 -0.58
N LEU A 86 -7.26 2.38 -1.72
CA LEU A 86 -8.40 2.03 -2.56
C LEU A 86 -7.99 0.88 -3.47
N VAL A 87 -8.84 -0.13 -3.57
CA VAL A 87 -8.54 -1.36 -4.31
C VAL A 87 -9.73 -1.71 -5.18
N ASP A 88 -9.51 -2.00 -6.45
CA ASP A 88 -10.57 -2.39 -7.37
C ASP A 88 -11.08 -3.83 -7.13
N GLY A 89 -12.08 -4.22 -7.91
CA GLY A 89 -12.67 -5.56 -7.86
C GLY A 89 -11.71 -6.69 -8.28
N GLU A 90 -10.56 -6.38 -8.88
CA GLU A 90 -9.53 -7.36 -9.27
C GLU A 90 -8.44 -7.51 -8.19
N GLY A 91 -8.47 -6.68 -7.15
CA GLY A 91 -7.48 -6.69 -6.08
C GLY A 91 -6.24 -5.85 -6.38
N SER A 92 -6.32 -4.94 -7.36
CA SER A 92 -5.25 -3.99 -7.68
C SER A 92 -5.44 -2.69 -6.89
N PRO A 93 -4.38 -2.16 -6.25
CA PRO A 93 -4.46 -0.86 -5.60
C PRO A 93 -4.61 0.21 -6.69
N VAL A 94 -5.60 1.08 -6.54
CA VAL A 94 -5.83 2.21 -7.46
C VAL A 94 -5.32 3.52 -6.87
N ASP A 95 -5.35 3.64 -5.54
CA ASP A 95 -4.88 4.84 -4.85
C ASP A 95 -4.51 4.56 -3.39
N LEU A 96 -3.77 5.49 -2.78
CA LEU A 96 -3.37 5.49 -1.39
C LEU A 96 -3.96 6.72 -0.68
N LEU A 97 -5.04 6.52 0.08
CA LEU A 97 -5.74 7.60 0.78
C LEU A 97 -4.86 8.29 1.82
N TRP A 98 -4.05 7.51 2.51
CA TRP A 98 -3.07 8.01 3.48
C TRP A 98 -2.00 6.96 3.77
N LYS A 99 -0.83 7.42 4.22
CA LYS A 99 0.24 6.60 4.82
C LYS A 99 0.99 7.34 5.91
N ASP A 100 1.49 6.58 6.88
CA ASP A 100 2.52 7.01 7.84
C ASP A 100 3.63 5.96 7.92
N SER A 101 4.87 6.42 8.12
CA SER A 101 6.06 5.58 8.23
C SER A 101 6.64 5.59 9.64
N PHE A 102 7.07 4.45 10.12
CA PHE A 102 7.56 4.21 11.47
C PHE A 102 8.82 3.35 11.47
N GLU A 103 9.69 3.56 12.45
CA GLU A 103 10.87 2.70 12.66
C GLU A 103 10.49 1.43 13.41
N ARG A 104 9.52 1.52 14.34
CA ARG A 104 9.09 0.41 15.18
C ARG A 104 7.77 -0.18 14.69
N ARG A 105 7.74 -1.51 14.65
CA ARG A 105 6.56 -2.29 14.27
C ARG A 105 5.32 -1.95 15.10
N GLU A 106 5.48 -1.78 16.40
CA GLU A 106 4.38 -1.54 17.33
C GLU A 106 3.64 -0.22 17.04
N GLU A 107 4.37 0.82 16.64
CA GLU A 107 3.76 2.12 16.29
C GLU A 107 2.94 2.01 15.01
N ALA A 108 3.49 1.35 14.00
CA ALA A 108 2.78 1.10 12.75
C ALA A 108 1.56 0.20 12.95
N GLU A 109 1.66 -0.84 13.79
CA GLU A 109 0.52 -1.69 14.14
C GLU A 109 -0.58 -0.88 14.85
N ALA A 110 -0.23 0.03 15.75
CA ALA A 110 -1.20 0.89 16.41
C ALA A 110 -1.87 1.87 15.45
N ALA A 111 -1.15 2.42 14.47
CA ALA A 111 -1.73 3.26 13.42
C ALA A 111 -2.67 2.48 12.50
N TYR A 112 -2.25 1.29 12.06
CA TYR A 112 -3.06 0.36 11.27
C TYR A 112 -4.39 -0.02 11.94
N LEU A 113 -4.38 -0.27 13.25
CA LEU A 113 -5.59 -0.59 14.01
C LEU A 113 -6.55 0.60 14.14
N ARG A 114 -6.05 1.84 14.06
CA ARG A 114 -6.85 3.07 14.10
C ARG A 114 -7.42 3.48 12.75
N ALA A 115 -7.00 2.85 11.65
CA ALA A 115 -7.51 3.12 10.30
C ALA A 115 -9.04 2.90 10.20
N ALA A 116 -9.74 3.77 9.47
CA ALA A 116 -11.20 3.77 9.30
C ALA A 116 -11.61 4.15 7.86
#